data_AF-A0AAW8CSJ9-F1
#
_entry.id   AF-A0AAW8CSJ9-F1
#
_cell.length_a   1.000
_cell.length_b   1.000
_cell.length_c   1.000
_cell.angle_alpha   90.00
_cell.angle_beta   90.00
_cell.angle_gamma   90.00
#
_symmetry.space_group_name_H-M   'P 1'
#
loop_
_entity.id
_entity.type
_entity.pdbx_description
1 polymer ?
#
loop_
_entity_poly.entity_id
_entity_poly.type
_entity_poly.pdbx_seq_one_letter_code
_entity_poly.pdbx_strand_id
1 'polypeptide(L)'
;MNINDYLEKQYPNPPCWALVADVYEAELGLGVQEYRTVNNSIRSIAAAFRLNLYKGEHGFEQVDEPTDYTVVMLSRQPKLGMHHCGIYFDGKVLHALPDGNLYQDVASLRDTYPVIEFWRRP
;
A
#
# COMPACT_ATOMS: atom_id res chain seq x y z
N MET A 1 10.92 -5.32 -10.47
CA MET A 1 9.65 -4.72 -10.92
C MET A 1 9.81 -3.80 -12.12
N ASN A 2 9.04 -4.07 -13.19
CA ASN A 2 8.86 -3.13 -14.31
C ASN A 2 7.59 -2.30 -14.07
N ILE A 3 7.74 -1.01 -13.79
CA ILE A 3 6.63 -0.14 -13.39
C ILE A 3 5.52 -0.03 -14.46
N ASN A 4 5.88 -0.07 -15.74
CA ASN A 4 4.91 0.12 -16.83
C ASN A 4 3.84 -0.99 -16.83
N ASP A 5 4.22 -2.22 -16.47
CA ASP A 5 3.30 -3.36 -16.41
C ASP A 5 2.21 -3.14 -15.34
N TYR A 6 2.51 -2.35 -14.31
CA TYR A 6 1.56 -2.00 -13.25
C TYR A 6 0.78 -0.75 -13.58
N LEU A 7 1.37 0.25 -14.24
CA LEU A 7 0.65 1.46 -14.63
C LEU A 7 -0.51 1.20 -15.60
N GLU A 8 -0.42 0.14 -16.41
CA GLU A 8 -1.46 -0.26 -17.36
C GLU A 8 -2.58 -1.12 -16.73
N LYS A 9 -2.38 -1.63 -15.50
CA LYS A 9 -3.35 -2.50 -14.81
C LYS A 9 -4.47 -1.70 -14.14
N GLN A 10 -5.60 -2.38 -13.95
CA GLN A 10 -6.68 -1.92 -13.08
C GLN A 10 -6.94 -2.96 -11.99
N TYR A 11 -7.15 -2.48 -10.76
CA TYR A 11 -7.33 -3.33 -9.60
C TYR A 11 -8.75 -3.27 -9.06
N PRO A 12 -9.30 -4.40 -8.56
CA PRO A 12 -10.61 -4.42 -7.92
C PRO A 12 -10.59 -3.61 -6.61
N ASN A 13 -11.76 -3.15 -6.18
CA ASN A 13 -11.87 -2.43 -4.92
C ASN A 13 -11.58 -3.33 -3.69
N PRO A 14 -10.75 -2.89 -2.72
CA PRO A 14 -9.96 -1.65 -2.72
C PRO A 14 -8.68 -1.78 -3.57
N PRO A 15 -8.46 -0.88 -4.55
CA PRO A 15 -7.45 -1.08 -5.59
C PRO A 15 -6.02 -1.02 -5.02
N CYS A 16 -5.79 -0.20 -4.00
CA CYS A 16 -4.48 -0.02 -3.40
C CYS A 16 -3.89 -1.30 -2.78
N TRP A 17 -4.70 -2.09 -2.08
CA TRP A 17 -4.23 -3.35 -1.49
C TRP A 17 -4.10 -4.46 -2.53
N ALA A 18 -5.02 -4.50 -3.50
CA ALA A 18 -4.93 -5.45 -4.61
C ALA A 18 -3.65 -5.25 -5.43
N LEU A 19 -3.21 -3.99 -5.62
CA LEU A 19 -1.91 -3.69 -6.20
C LEU A 19 -0.77 -4.24 -5.34
N VAL A 20 -0.77 -3.97 -4.03
CA VAL A 20 0.27 -4.47 -3.10
C VAL A 20 0.36 -5.99 -3.16
N ALA A 21 -0.77 -6.69 -3.14
CA ALA A 21 -0.81 -8.14 -3.20
C ALA A 21 -0.29 -8.69 -4.54
N ASP A 22 -0.66 -8.08 -5.67
CA ASP A 22 -0.17 -8.46 -7.00
C ASP A 22 1.35 -8.25 -7.13
N VAL A 23 1.88 -7.11 -6.64
CA VAL A 23 3.34 -6.87 -6.63
C VAL A 23 4.06 -7.93 -5.81
N TYR A 24 3.58 -8.21 -4.60
CA TYR A 24 4.21 -9.20 -3.72
C TYR A 24 4.18 -10.62 -4.30
N GLU A 25 3.07 -11.01 -4.92
CA GLU A 25 2.95 -12.31 -5.57
C GLU A 25 3.86 -12.38 -6.81
N ALA A 26 3.77 -11.40 -7.71
CA ALA A 26 4.46 -11.43 -9.00
C ALA A 26 5.98 -11.24 -8.89
N GLU A 27 6.44 -10.37 -7.98
CA GLU A 27 7.86 -9.99 -7.89
C GLU A 27 8.61 -10.78 -6.81
N LEU A 28 7.93 -11.21 -5.75
CA LEU A 28 8.55 -11.88 -4.60
C LEU A 28 8.10 -13.33 -4.42
N GLY A 29 7.06 -13.78 -5.13
CA GLY A 29 6.45 -15.10 -4.91
C GLY A 29 5.83 -15.21 -3.51
N LEU A 30 5.45 -14.08 -2.91
CA LEU A 30 4.93 -14.01 -1.55
C LEU A 30 3.43 -13.71 -1.62
N GLY A 31 2.62 -14.74 -1.35
CA GLY A 31 1.19 -14.56 -1.16
C GLY A 31 0.90 -13.60 -0.01
N VAL A 32 0.36 -12.43 -0.32
CA VAL A 32 -0.29 -11.54 0.63
C VAL A 32 -1.78 -11.82 0.58
N GLN A 33 -2.42 -11.93 1.74
CA GLN A 33 -3.84 -12.28 1.77
C GLN A 33 -4.66 -11.22 1.02
N GLU A 34 -5.41 -11.65 -0.01
CA GLU A 34 -6.33 -10.76 -0.71
C GLU A 34 -7.39 -10.26 0.26
N TYR A 35 -7.48 -8.94 0.39
CA TYR A 35 -8.47 -8.30 1.23
C TYR A 35 -9.66 -7.82 0.38
N ARG A 36 -10.86 -8.28 0.74
CA ARG A 36 -12.12 -7.72 0.24
C ARG A 36 -12.80 -6.98 1.39
N THR A 37 -12.94 -5.66 1.26
CA THR A 37 -13.78 -4.87 2.16
C THR A 37 -15.24 -5.32 2.05
N VAL A 38 -15.93 -5.51 3.18
CA VAL A 38 -17.40 -5.68 3.18
C VAL A 38 -18.09 -4.34 2.79
N ASN A 39 -17.45 -3.20 3.09
CA ASN A 39 -17.82 -1.88 2.59
C ASN A 39 -16.59 -0.98 2.38
N ASN A 40 -16.67 -0.05 1.43
CA ASN A 40 -15.54 0.81 1.04
C ASN A 40 -15.37 2.05 1.93
N SER A 41 -15.81 2.00 3.20
CA SER A 41 -15.61 3.13 4.11
C SER A 41 -14.13 3.23 4.51
N ILE A 42 -13.62 4.46 4.60
CA ILE A 42 -12.26 4.76 5.08
C ILE A 42 -11.97 4.07 6.41
N ARG A 43 -12.95 4.03 7.31
CA ARG A 43 -12.82 3.39 8.62
C ARG A 43 -12.68 1.86 8.51
N SER A 44 -13.42 1.22 7.60
CA SER A 44 -13.31 -0.23 7.36
C SER A 44 -11.97 -0.60 6.73
N ILE A 45 -11.50 0.20 5.77
CA ILE A 45 -10.16 0.04 5.17
C ILE A 45 -9.08 0.19 6.24
N ALA A 46 -9.18 1.24 7.08
CA ALA A 46 -8.20 1.47 8.14
C ALA A 46 -8.19 0.39 9.23
N ALA A 47 -9.36 -0.12 9.60
CA ALA A 47 -9.44 -1.25 10.52
C ALA A 47 -8.77 -2.50 9.94
N ALA A 48 -8.97 -2.78 8.65
CA ALA A 48 -8.38 -3.94 7.99
C ALA A 48 -6.86 -3.84 7.83
N PHE A 49 -6.36 -2.68 7.40
CA PHE A 49 -4.92 -2.41 7.36
C PHE A 49 -4.29 -2.57 8.74
N ARG A 50 -4.94 -2.04 9.78
CA ARG A 50 -4.47 -2.24 11.15
C ARG A 50 -4.42 -3.71 11.55
N LEU A 51 -5.44 -4.51 11.20
CA LEU A 51 -5.45 -5.93 11.55
C LEU A 51 -4.35 -6.72 10.83
N ASN A 52 -4.15 -6.48 9.53
CA ASN A 52 -3.25 -7.31 8.72
C ASN A 52 -1.77 -6.92 8.84
N LEU A 53 -1.47 -5.62 9.02
CA LEU A 53 -0.10 -5.15 9.22
C LEU A 53 0.32 -5.24 10.69
N TYR A 54 -0.52 -4.79 11.62
CA TYR A 54 -0.11 -4.66 13.03
C TYR A 54 -0.34 -5.91 13.89
N LYS A 55 -1.16 -6.89 13.46
CA LYS A 55 -1.30 -8.15 14.23
C LYS A 55 -0.33 -9.24 13.81
N GLY A 56 0.59 -8.97 12.88
CA GLY A 56 1.77 -9.81 12.67
C GLY A 56 1.53 -11.16 12.00
N GLU A 57 0.35 -11.45 11.45
CA GLU A 57 0.13 -12.71 10.69
C GLU A 57 0.99 -12.80 9.41
N HIS A 58 1.58 -11.69 8.97
CA HIS A 58 2.40 -11.62 7.75
C HIS A 58 3.87 -11.21 7.98
N GLY A 59 4.28 -10.98 9.23
CA GLY A 59 5.67 -10.65 9.56
C GLY A 59 6.14 -9.26 9.08
N PHE A 60 5.22 -8.31 8.89
CA PHE A 60 5.60 -6.93 8.59
C PHE A 60 6.06 -6.21 9.86
N GLU A 61 7.15 -5.48 9.73
CA GLU A 61 7.73 -4.64 10.76
C GLU A 61 7.78 -3.20 10.25
N GLN A 62 7.51 -2.25 11.15
CA GLN A 62 7.63 -0.84 10.82
C GLN A 62 9.12 -0.47 10.75
N VAL A 63 9.51 0.27 9.71
CA VAL A 63 10.88 0.75 9.48
C VAL A 63 10.91 2.26 9.33
N ASP A 64 12.05 2.88 9.64
CA ASP A 64 12.23 4.34 9.54
C ASP A 64 12.45 4.79 8.08
N GLU A 65 13.22 4.01 7.32
CA GLU A 65 13.60 4.32 5.94
C GLU A 65 13.13 3.20 5.00
N PRO A 66 12.44 3.53 3.90
CA PRO A 66 11.97 2.54 2.96
C PRO A 66 13.11 2.01 2.09
N THR A 67 13.00 0.73 1.75
CA THR A 67 13.81 0.06 0.71
C THR A 67 12.87 -0.50 -0.36
N ASP A 68 13.39 -0.97 -1.49
CA ASP A 68 12.54 -1.56 -2.52
C ASP A 68 11.60 -2.63 -1.95
N TYR A 69 10.37 -2.62 -2.43
CA TYR A 69 9.24 -3.44 -1.97
C TYR A 69 8.69 -3.12 -0.58
N THR A 70 9.12 -2.03 0.06
CA THR A 70 8.51 -1.59 1.33
C THR A 70 7.07 -1.13 1.10
N VAL A 71 6.13 -1.62 1.89
CA VAL A 71 4.74 -1.15 1.87
C VAL A 71 4.69 0.24 2.51
N VAL A 72 4.13 1.19 1.78
CA VAL A 72 3.96 2.57 2.23
C VAL A 72 2.51 2.76 2.64
N MET A 73 2.26 3.01 3.92
CA MET A 73 0.93 3.28 4.46
C MET A 73 0.71 4.78 4.52
N LEU A 74 -0.48 5.21 4.11
CA LEU A 74 -0.79 6.62 3.88
C LEU A 74 -2.09 7.00 4.58
N SER A 75 -2.10 8.18 5.20
CA SER A 75 -3.30 8.79 5.74
C SER A 75 -3.34 10.30 5.54
N ARG A 76 -4.51 10.79 5.10
CA ARG A 76 -4.84 12.22 4.99
C ARG A 76 -4.86 12.94 6.34
N GLN A 77 -5.09 12.23 7.45
CA GLN A 77 -5.05 12.80 8.80
C GLN A 77 -4.98 11.68 9.86
N PRO A 78 -4.24 11.88 10.97
CA PRO A 78 -4.05 10.84 11.98
C PRO A 78 -5.35 10.20 12.50
N LYS A 79 -6.40 11.01 12.69
CA LYS A 79 -7.69 10.56 13.24
C LYS A 79 -8.45 9.59 12.33
N LEU A 80 -8.15 9.52 11.04
CA LEU A 80 -8.78 8.57 10.11
C LEU A 80 -8.14 7.18 10.14
N GLY A 81 -6.93 7.04 10.71
CA GLY A 81 -6.11 5.86 10.54
C GLY A 81 -5.54 5.72 9.12
N MET A 82 -4.66 4.75 8.91
CA MET A 82 -4.08 4.45 7.59
C MET A 82 -5.16 3.88 6.67
N HIS A 83 -5.40 4.48 5.52
CA HIS A 83 -6.52 4.09 4.65
C HIS A 83 -6.15 4.06 3.17
N HIS A 84 -4.89 4.36 2.86
CA HIS A 84 -4.33 4.17 1.55
C HIS A 84 -2.96 3.51 1.68
N CYS A 85 -2.52 2.84 0.62
CA CYS A 85 -1.23 2.18 0.62
C CYS A 85 -0.63 2.07 -0.79
N GLY A 86 0.65 1.75 -0.85
CA GLY A 86 1.40 1.49 -2.08
C GLY A 86 2.71 0.75 -1.80
N ILE A 87 3.51 0.57 -2.84
CA ILE A 87 4.82 -0.06 -2.79
C ILE A 87 5.90 0.98 -3.11
N TYR A 88 6.90 1.08 -2.23
CA TYR A 88 8.12 1.83 -2.50
C TYR A 88 9.02 1.03 -3.43
N PHE A 89 9.49 1.65 -4.51
CA PHE A 89 10.42 1.07 -5.46
C PHE A 89 11.20 2.19 -6.15
N ASP A 90 12.50 2.06 -6.30
CA ASP A 90 13.37 2.99 -7.06
C ASP A 90 13.11 4.47 -6.72
N GLY A 91 13.08 4.79 -5.42
CA GLY A 91 12.93 6.16 -4.93
C GLY A 91 11.50 6.71 -4.91
N LYS A 92 10.51 5.96 -5.40
CA LYS A 92 9.12 6.41 -5.59
C LYS A 92 8.13 5.38 -5.05
N VAL A 93 6.86 5.74 -5.08
CA VAL A 93 5.76 4.90 -4.60
C VAL A 93 4.79 4.61 -5.76
N LEU A 94 4.65 3.33 -6.06
CA LEU A 94 3.60 2.79 -6.92
C LEU A 94 2.35 2.54 -6.07
N HIS A 95 1.22 3.13 -6.45
CA HIS A 95 -0.03 2.96 -5.72
C HIS A 95 -1.26 3.10 -6.61
N ALA A 96 -2.35 2.45 -6.24
CA ALA A 96 -3.56 2.38 -7.05
C ALA A 96 -4.71 3.21 -6.49
N LEU A 97 -5.33 4.01 -7.34
CA LEU A 97 -6.56 4.74 -7.09
C LEU A 97 -7.71 4.10 -7.89
N PRO A 98 -8.98 4.46 -7.63
CA PRO A 98 -10.11 3.94 -8.40
C PRO A 98 -10.07 4.26 -9.90
N ASP A 99 -9.38 5.33 -10.29
CA ASP A 99 -9.23 5.84 -11.66
C ASP A 99 -7.95 5.37 -12.36
N GLY A 100 -7.02 4.74 -11.63
CA GLY A 100 -5.80 4.18 -12.20
C GLY A 100 -4.63 4.14 -11.23
N ASN A 101 -3.50 3.64 -11.72
CA ASN A 101 -2.29 3.51 -10.93
C ASN A 101 -1.36 4.69 -11.18
N LEU A 102 -0.69 5.13 -10.13
CA LEU A 102 0.23 6.25 -10.15
C LEU A 102 1.60 5.81 -9.63
N TYR A 103 2.64 6.48 -10.11
CA TYR A 103 4.01 6.29 -9.65
C TYR A 103 4.64 7.65 -9.37
N GLN A 104 4.74 7.99 -8.09
CA GLN A 104 5.11 9.34 -7.66
C GLN A 104 6.09 9.33 -6.49
N ASP A 105 6.84 10.41 -6.34
CA ASP A 105 7.78 10.55 -5.24
C ASP A 105 7.08 10.75 -3.89
N VAL A 106 7.79 10.44 -2.81
CA VAL A 106 7.27 10.54 -1.44
C VAL A 106 6.95 11.98 -1.04
N ALA A 107 7.65 12.99 -1.58
CA ALA A 107 7.39 14.38 -1.25
C ALA A 107 6.05 14.84 -1.81
N SER A 108 5.75 14.54 -3.09
CA SER A 108 4.45 14.77 -3.71
C SER A 108 3.30 14.07 -2.96
N LEU A 109 3.55 12.86 -2.44
CA LEU A 109 2.57 12.15 -1.61
C LEU A 109 2.25 12.88 -0.30
N ARG A 110 3.24 13.54 0.33
CA ARG A 110 3.05 14.23 1.62
C ARG A 110 2.09 15.41 1.53
N ASP A 111 1.96 16.03 0.36
CA ASP A 111 1.00 17.13 0.14
C ASP A 111 -0.46 16.66 0.32
N THR A 112 -0.74 15.38 0.04
CA THR A 112 -2.08 14.77 0.20
C THR A 112 -2.19 13.91 1.45
N TYR A 113 -1.12 13.21 1.81
CA TYR A 113 -1.07 12.24 2.91
C TYR A 113 0.05 12.66 3.88
N PRO A 114 -0.24 13.58 4.83
CA PRO A 114 0.77 14.08 5.76
C PRO A 114 1.25 13.03 6.76
N VAL A 115 0.54 11.90 6.89
CA VAL A 115 0.97 10.76 7.70
C VAL A 115 1.38 9.62 6.78
N ILE A 116 2.64 9.22 6.89
CA ILE A 116 3.25 8.15 6.10
C ILE A 116 3.97 7.20 7.05
N GLU A 117 3.78 5.90 6.87
CA GLU A 117 4.54 4.86 7.56
C GLU A 117 5.12 3.87 6.54
N PHE A 118 6.23 3.25 6.91
CA PHE A 118 6.91 2.25 6.08
C PHE A 118 6.91 0.90 6.78
N TRP A 119 6.49 -0.13 6.06
CA TRP A 119 6.29 -1.47 6.59
C TRP A 119 6.98 -2.48 5.68
N ARG A 120 7.91 -3.24 6.24
CA ARG A 120 8.72 -4.20 5.48
C ARG A 120 8.58 -5.59 6.09
N ARG A 121 8.60 -6.62 5.24
CA ARG A 121 8.81 -7.99 5.68
C ARG A 121 10.32 -8.30 5.65
N PRO A 122 10.90 -8.92 6.70
CA PRO A 122 12.30 -9.30 6.72
C PRO A 122 12.63 -10.39 5.69
#